data_AF-A0A538NG39-F1
#
_entry.id   AF-A0A538NG39-F1
#
_cell.length_a   1.000
_cell.length_b   1.000
_cell.length_c   1.000
_cell.angle_alpha   90.00
_cell.angle_beta   90.00
_cell.angle_gamma   90.00
#
_symmetry.space_group_name_H-M   'P 1'
#
loop_
_entity.id
_entity.type
_entity.pdbx_description
1 polymer ?
#
loop_
_entity_poly.entity_id
_entity_poly.type
_entity_poly.pdbx_seq_one_letter_code
_entity_poly.pdbx_strand_id
1 'polypeptide(L)' 'MKAIVLTFDRHRAITQHLMLQYQRLWPDHPFRFRIPYQQLRGPDLERAEYIESPLEIPATVLRLIEDIEDEEW' A
#
# COMPACT_ATOMS: atom_id res chain seq x y z
N MET A 1 -8.08 -6.36 8.30
CA MET A 1 -6.82 -5.67 8.68
C MET A 1 -6.13 -5.16 7.43
N LYS A 2 -6.11 -3.83 7.26
CA LYS A 2 -5.42 -3.16 6.16
C LYS A 2 -4.02 -2.72 6.64
N ALA A 3 -3.03 -2.80 5.78
CA ALA A 3 -1.67 -2.34 6.07
C ALA A 3 -1.32 -1.20 5.11
N ILE A 4 -0.83 -0.09 5.65
CA ILE A 4 -0.49 1.09 4.86
C ILE A 4 1.01 1.06 4.55
N VAL A 5 1.35 1.12 3.26
CA VAL A 5 2.75 1.19 2.83
C VAL A 5 3.00 2.54 2.18
N LEU A 6 3.69 3.43 2.89
CA LEU A 6 4.01 4.77 2.40
C LEU A 6 5.24 4.72 1.49
N THR A 7 5.00 4.57 0.20
CA THR A 7 6.03 4.60 -0.85
C THR A 7 5.53 5.40 -2.04
N PHE A 8 6.38 6.18 -2.69
CA PHE A 8 6.03 6.86 -3.94
C PHE A 8 6.55 6.09 -5.15
N ASP A 9 6.03 6.38 -6.35
CA ASP A 9 6.17 5.53 -7.54
C ASP A 9 7.62 5.15 -7.91
N ARG A 10 8.57 6.06 -7.71
CA ARG A 10 10.00 5.80 -7.98
C ARG A 10 10.56 4.62 -7.18
N HIS A 11 9.96 4.32 -6.05
CA HIS A 11 10.35 3.25 -5.14
C HIS A 11 9.37 2.08 -5.12
N ARG A 12 8.50 1.94 -6.13
CA ARG A 12 7.55 0.81 -6.26
C ARG A 12 8.23 -0.56 -6.17
N ALA A 13 9.47 -0.68 -6.64
CA ALA A 13 10.26 -1.90 -6.52
C ALA A 13 10.51 -2.32 -5.05
N ILE A 14 10.63 -1.35 -4.14
CA ILE A 14 10.79 -1.61 -2.70
C ILE A 14 9.47 -2.17 -2.13
N THR A 15 8.34 -1.58 -2.51
CA THR A 15 7.00 -2.05 -2.12
C THR A 15 6.74 -3.47 -2.61
N GLN A 16 7.06 -3.73 -3.87
CA GLN A 16 7.01 -5.06 -4.47
C GLN A 16 7.85 -6.06 -3.69
N HIS A 17 9.10 -5.70 -3.39
CA HIS A 17 9.99 -6.55 -2.62
C HIS A 17 9.44 -6.86 -1.22
N LEU A 18 8.91 -5.85 -0.53
CA LEU A 18 8.29 -6.00 0.79
C LEU A 18 7.11 -6.96 0.73
N MET A 19 6.19 -6.77 -0.21
CA MET A 19 5.03 -7.66 -0.39
C MET A 19 5.45 -9.10 -0.68
N LEU A 20 6.46 -9.30 -1.52
CA LEU A 20 7.01 -10.63 -1.81
C LEU A 20 7.62 -11.29 -0.57
N GLN A 21 8.26 -10.53 0.33
CA GLN A 21 8.74 -11.08 1.60
C GLN A 21 7.58 -11.50 2.51
N TYR A 22 6.49 -10.74 2.56
CA TYR A 22 5.30 -11.13 3.31
C TYR A 22 4.69 -12.42 2.77
N GLN A 23 4.50 -12.53 1.45
CA GLN A 23 3.99 -13.75 0.82
C GLN A 23 4.90 -14.96 1.08
N ARG A 24 6.22 -14.75 1.09
CA ARG A 24 7.19 -15.83 1.31
C ARG A 24 7.26 -16.29 2.77
N LEU A 25 7.29 -15.35 3.72
CA LEU A 25 7.55 -15.64 5.13
C LEU A 25 6.26 -15.87 5.93
N TRP A 26 5.13 -15.31 5.49
CA TRP A 26 3.83 -15.44 6.13
C TRP A 26 2.71 -15.47 5.08
N PRO A 27 2.59 -16.55 4.28
CA PRO A 27 1.68 -16.62 3.14
C PRO A 27 0.21 -16.38 3.49
N ASP A 28 -0.21 -16.80 4.69
CA ASP A 28 -1.60 -16.64 5.18
C ASP A 28 -1.81 -15.33 5.95
N HIS A 29 -0.96 -14.32 5.75
CA HIS A 29 -1.13 -13.04 6.43
C HIS A 29 -2.52 -12.41 6.12
N PRO A 30 -3.17 -11.77 7.10
CA PRO A 30 -4.50 -11.18 6.90
C PRO A 30 -4.45 -9.84 6.15
N PHE A 31 -3.26 -9.28 5.94
CA PHE A 31 -3.11 -7.94 5.38
C PHE A 31 -3.55 -7.82 3.92
N ARG A 32 -4.26 -6.72 3.63
CA ARG A 32 -4.32 -6.08 2.31
C ARG A 32 -3.48 -4.80 2.36
N PHE A 33 -2.61 -4.59 1.38
CA PHE A 33 -1.66 -3.49 1.36
C PHE A 33 -2.24 -2.30 0.60
N ARG A 34 -2.39 -1.16 1.27
CA ARG A 34 -2.78 0.10 0.64
C ARG A 34 -1.53 0.87 0.24
N ILE A 35 -1.40 1.16 -1.05
CA ILE A 35 -0.18 1.71 -1.65
C ILE A 35 -0.54 3.00 -2.39
N PRO A 36 -0.03 4.17 -1.99
CA PRO A 36 -0.27 5.41 -2.71
C PRO A 36 0.48 5.42 -4.05
N TYR A 37 -0.10 6.05 -5.07
CA TYR A 37 0.56 6.26 -6.36
C TYR A 37 0.22 7.63 -6.97
N GLN A 38 1.08 8.12 -7.88
CA GLN A 38 0.80 9.30 -8.73
C GLN A 38 0.66 8.91 -10.21
N GLN A 39 1.44 7.92 -10.66
CA GLN A 39 1.45 7.35 -11.99
C GLN A 39 1.63 5.85 -11.89
N LEU A 40 0.54 5.12 -12.10
CA LEU A 40 0.56 3.66 -12.03
C LEU A 40 1.39 3.10 -13.20
N ARG A 41 2.50 2.42 -12.88
CA ARG A 41 3.37 1.77 -13.86
C ARG A 41 3.72 0.35 -13.43
N GLY A 42 3.74 -0.56 -14.39
CA GLY A 42 4.06 -1.97 -14.16
C GLY A 42 2.84 -2.80 -13.73
N PRO A 43 3.04 -4.10 -13.47
CA PRO A 43 1.95 -5.00 -13.14
C PRO A 43 1.39 -4.74 -11.74
N ASP A 44 0.11 -5.08 -11.58
CA ASP A 44 -0.54 -5.14 -10.29
C ASP A 44 -0.07 -6.35 -9.50
N LEU A 45 -0.17 -6.24 -8.18
CA LEU A 45 0.23 -7.29 -7.25
C LEU A 45 -1.01 -7.81 -6.55
N GLU A 46 -1.05 -9.10 -6.31
CA GLU A 46 -2.10 -9.69 -5.48
C GLU A 46 -2.08 -9.07 -4.09
N ARG A 47 -3.27 -8.80 -3.54
CA ARG A 47 -3.48 -8.17 -2.21
C ARG A 47 -2.96 -6.73 -2.10
N ALA A 48 -2.60 -6.08 -3.19
CA ALA A 48 -2.41 -4.62 -3.25
C ALA A 48 -3.72 -3.89 -3.57
N GLU A 49 -3.90 -2.76 -2.91
CA GLU A 49 -4.90 -1.75 -3.20
C GLU A 49 -4.15 -0.45 -3.50
N TYR A 50 -4.16 -0.05 -4.78
CA TYR A 50 -3.50 1.16 -5.22
C TYR A 50 -4.43 2.36 -5.06
N ILE A 51 -3.99 3.39 -4.36
CA ILE A 51 -4.79 4.58 -4.07
C ILE A 51 -4.10 5.81 -4.66
N GLU A 52 -4.78 6.47 -5.60
CA GLU A 52 -4.28 7.72 -6.17
C GLU A 52 -4.16 8.76 -5.05
N SER A 53 -2.95 9.28 -4.88
CA SER A 53 -2.60 10.13 -3.74
C SER A 53 -1.65 11.25 -4.16
N PRO A 54 -1.75 12.44 -3.52
CA PRO A 54 -0.82 13.53 -3.76
C PRO A 54 0.61 13.16 -3.32
N LEU A 55 1.59 13.95 -3.74
CA LEU A 55 3.01 13.76 -3.38
C LEU A 55 3.29 14.12 -1.90
N GLU A 56 2.46 14.99 -1.32
CA GLU A 56 2.62 15.50 0.04
C GLU A 56 2.27 14.42 1.08
N ILE A 57 3.27 13.95 1.83
CA ILE A 57 3.14 12.85 2.80
C ILE A 57 1.92 13.00 3.74
N PRO A 58 1.64 14.17 4.37
CA PRO A 58 0.48 14.28 5.24
C PRO A 58 -0.84 14.05 4.51
N ALA A 59 -0.99 14.61 3.30
CA ALA A 59 -2.18 14.44 2.48
C ALA A 59 -2.30 13.00 1.94
N THR A 60 -1.17 12.35 1.61
CA THR A 60 -1.13 10.93 1.25
C THR A 60 -1.66 10.05 2.37
N VAL A 61 -1.20 10.27 3.61
CA VAL A 61 -1.64 9.47 4.77
C VAL A 61 -3.15 9.62 4.98
N LEU A 62 -3.64 10.86 5.00
CA LEU A 62 -5.08 11.14 5.14
C LEU A 62 -5.90 10.44 4.05
N ARG A 63 -5.40 10.45 2.80
CA ARG A 63 -6.07 9.80 1.68
C ARG A 63 -6.13 8.27 1.82
N LEU A 64 -5.12 7.64 2.41
CA LEU A 64 -5.05 6.18 2.58
C LEU A 64 -5.93 5.66 3.70
N ILE A 65 -6.29 6.52 4.66
CA ILE A 65 -7.11 6.18 5.83
C ILE A 65 -8.55 6.68 5.76
N GLU A 66 -8.91 7.46 4.73
CA GLU A 66 -10.20 8.15 4.62
C GLU A 66 -11.42 7.22 4.74
N ASP A 67 -11.30 5.98 4.27
CA ASP A 67 -12.33 4.92 4.31
C ASP A 67 -12.01 3.81 5.31
N ILE A 68 -11.10 4.05 6.26
CA ILE A 68 -10.85 3.13 7.38
C ILE A 68 -11.60 3.69 8.59
N GLU A 69 -12.47 2.87 9.18
CA GLU A 69 -13.15 3.25 10.42
C GLU A 69 -12.13 3.40 11.54
N ASP A 70 -12.30 4.39 12.43
CA ASP A 70 -11.36 4.68 13.52
C ASP A 70 -11.14 3.48 14.48
N GLU A 71 -12.01 2.48 14.44
CA GLU A 71 -11.98 1.27 15.26
C GLU A 71 -11.35 0.05 14.54
N GLU A 72 -11.06 0.17 13.24
CA GLU A 72 -10.41 -0.88 12.43
C GLU A 72 -8.87 -0.79 12.56
N TRP A 73 -8.30 -1.40 13.61
CA TRP A 73 -6.85 -1.55 13.82
C TRP A 73 -6.35 -2.96 13.51
#